data_AF-A0A948KWK6-F1
#
_entry.id   AF-A0A948KWK6-F1
#
_cell.length_a   1.000
_cell.length_b   1.000
_cell.length_c   1.000
_cell.angle_alpha   90.00
_cell.angle_beta   90.00
_cell.angle_gamma   90.00
#
_symmetry.space_group_name_H-M   'P 1'
#
loop_
_entity.id
_entity.type
_entity.pdbx_description
1 polymer ?
#
loop_
_entity_poly.entity_id
_entity_poly.type
_entity_poly.pdbx_seq_one_letter_code
_entity_poly.pdbx_strand_id
1 'polypeptide(L)'
;QLTLPTLERKGKVRMAQIATRKSTIVARTPAQDAYMRSMERSELVFGVGPAGTGKTYLAVAHAASLLERGDINRIILSRPAVEAGERLGFLPGDMKEKVDPYLRPLYDALYDMMKPENVERCITSGIIEVAPLAFMRGRTLANAVVILDEAQNTTSMQMKMFLTRLGENSKMIVTGDPTQVDLPRGEKSGLVEAIGLLDGVEGVHISRFNDKDVVRHALVGRIVRAYEADTAKKLAEKATEGVVR
;
A
#
# COMPACT_ATOMS: atom_id res chain seq x y z
N GLN A 1 -43.50 13.93 -38.29
CA GLN A 1 -42.45 12.92 -38.05
C GLN A 1 -41.37 13.57 -37.20
N LEU A 2 -41.32 13.24 -35.91
CA LEU A 2 -40.22 13.63 -35.03
C LEU A 2 -39.68 12.32 -34.43
N THR A 3 -38.58 11.84 -34.99
CA THR A 3 -37.82 10.72 -34.45
C THR A 3 -37.11 11.22 -33.21
N LEU A 4 -37.50 10.72 -32.04
CA LEU A 4 -36.80 10.97 -30.78
C LEU A 4 -35.38 10.36 -30.87
N PRO A 5 -34.34 11.06 -30.35
CA PRO A 5 -33.00 10.52 -30.31
C PRO A 5 -32.96 9.30 -29.40
N THR A 6 -32.42 8.21 -29.93
CA THR A 6 -32.16 6.97 -29.21
C THR A 6 -31.30 7.29 -27.99
N LEU A 7 -31.86 7.10 -26.80
CA LEU A 7 -31.09 7.08 -25.55
C LEU A 7 -30.05 5.97 -25.68
N GLU A 8 -28.81 6.33 -26.00
CA GLU A 8 -27.68 5.42 -25.87
C GLU A 8 -27.66 4.91 -24.43
N ARG A 9 -27.79 3.59 -24.28
CA ARG A 9 -27.59 2.93 -22.98
C ARG A 9 -26.19 3.27 -22.53
N LYS A 10 -26.05 4.09 -21.48
CA LYS A 10 -24.80 4.29 -20.73
C LYS A 10 -24.19 2.91 -20.48
N GLY A 11 -23.14 2.57 -21.22
CA GLY A 11 -22.40 1.34 -21.00
C GLY A 11 -21.93 1.33 -19.56
N LYS A 12 -22.26 0.28 -18.79
CA LYS A 12 -21.71 0.11 -17.44
C LYS A 12 -20.20 0.10 -17.58
N VAL A 13 -19.52 1.14 -17.08
CA VAL A 13 -18.06 1.19 -17.07
C VAL A 13 -17.59 -0.02 -16.28
N ARG A 14 -16.84 -0.91 -16.94
CA ARG A 14 -16.31 -2.12 -16.29
C ARG A 14 -15.13 -1.69 -15.43
N MET A 15 -15.31 -1.88 -14.12
CA MET A 15 -14.25 -1.66 -13.12
C MET A 15 -13.05 -2.58 -13.40
N ALA A 16 -11.85 -2.08 -13.11
CA ALA A 16 -10.61 -2.82 -13.22
C ALA A 16 -10.65 -4.06 -12.32
N GLN A 17 -10.01 -5.12 -12.80
CA GLN A 17 -9.91 -6.39 -12.09
C GLN A 17 -8.49 -6.94 -12.22
N ILE A 18 -7.97 -7.50 -11.13
CA ILE A 18 -6.73 -8.26 -11.10
C ILE A 18 -7.11 -9.73 -10.90
N ALA A 19 -6.73 -10.57 -11.84
CA ALA A 19 -6.96 -12.01 -11.75
C ALA A 19 -5.66 -12.71 -11.36
N THR A 20 -5.70 -13.47 -10.27
CA THR A 20 -4.69 -14.44 -9.86
C THR A 20 -5.26 -15.85 -9.99
N ARG A 21 -4.42 -16.89 -9.83
CA ARG A 21 -4.88 -18.29 -9.84
C ARG A 21 -5.81 -18.62 -8.67
N LYS A 22 -5.73 -17.88 -7.55
CA LYS A 22 -6.57 -18.12 -6.37
C LYS A 22 -7.87 -17.31 -6.43
N SER A 23 -7.82 -16.05 -6.87
CA SER A 23 -8.97 -15.16 -6.80
C SER A 23 -8.95 -14.08 -7.89
N THR A 24 -10.11 -13.47 -8.14
CA THR A 24 -10.22 -12.27 -8.98
C THR A 24 -10.65 -11.10 -8.10
N ILE A 25 -9.78 -10.10 -8.00
CA ILE A 25 -9.97 -8.90 -7.18
C ILE A 25 -10.51 -7.81 -8.08
N VAL A 26 -11.71 -7.33 -7.81
CA VAL A 26 -12.36 -6.25 -8.58
C VAL A 26 -12.30 -4.96 -7.77
N ALA A 27 -12.00 -3.84 -8.43
CA ALA A 27 -12.05 -2.52 -7.80
C ALA A 27 -13.45 -2.25 -7.25
N ARG A 28 -13.50 -1.80 -5.99
CA ARG A 28 -14.76 -1.49 -5.27
C ARG A 28 -15.06 0.01 -5.25
N THR A 29 -14.07 0.85 -5.55
CA THR A 29 -14.24 2.32 -5.64
C THR A 29 -13.58 2.85 -6.92
N PRO A 30 -13.98 4.04 -7.42
CA PRO A 30 -13.31 4.68 -8.55
C PRO A 30 -11.81 4.93 -8.30
N ALA A 31 -11.41 5.24 -7.06
CA ALA A 31 -10.00 5.42 -6.72
C ALA A 31 -9.22 4.10 -6.83
N GLN A 32 -9.81 2.98 -6.41
CA GLN A 32 -9.20 1.66 -6.60
C GLN A 32 -9.07 1.31 -8.09
N ASP A 33 -10.09 1.62 -8.91
CA ASP A 33 -10.02 1.40 -10.36
C ASP A 33 -8.87 2.19 -10.99
N ALA A 34 -8.77 3.49 -10.66
CA ALA A 34 -7.68 4.34 -11.14
C ALA A 34 -6.31 3.82 -10.71
N TYR A 35 -6.16 3.44 -9.44
CA TYR A 35 -4.91 2.89 -8.89
C TYR A 35 -4.49 1.58 -9.56
N MET A 36 -5.44 0.67 -9.81
CA MET A 36 -5.14 -0.59 -10.51
C MET A 36 -4.66 -0.34 -11.93
N ARG A 37 -5.28 0.60 -12.66
CA ARG A 37 -4.86 0.98 -14.00
C ARG A 37 -3.51 1.71 -14.02
N SER A 38 -3.18 2.51 -13.01
CA SER A 38 -1.89 3.18 -12.96
C SER A 38 -0.74 2.20 -12.76
N MET A 39 -0.93 1.13 -11.99
CA MET A 39 0.10 0.09 -11.82
C MET A 39 0.45 -0.62 -13.13
N GLU A 40 -0.52 -0.75 -14.05
CA GLU A 40 -0.25 -1.29 -15.40
C GLU A 40 0.60 -0.31 -16.23
N ARG A 41 0.33 0.99 -16.15
CA ARG A 41 0.84 2.02 -17.09
C ARG A 41 2.12 2.71 -16.68
N SER A 42 2.47 2.67 -15.40
CA SER A 42 3.61 3.42 -14.84
C SER A 42 4.64 2.48 -14.23
N GLU A 43 5.89 2.91 -14.22
CA GLU A 43 7.02 2.22 -13.59
C GLU A 43 7.02 2.45 -12.08
N LEU A 44 6.69 3.66 -11.63
CA LEU A 44 6.60 4.01 -10.21
C LEU A 44 5.19 4.50 -9.85
N VAL A 45 4.54 3.84 -8.90
CA VAL A 45 3.21 4.24 -8.42
C VAL A 45 3.21 4.46 -6.90
N PHE A 46 2.76 5.63 -6.47
CA PHE A 46 2.46 5.92 -5.07
C PHE A 46 0.98 5.69 -4.79
N GLY A 47 0.66 4.77 -3.86
CA GLY A 47 -0.67 4.60 -3.30
C GLY A 47 -0.75 5.27 -1.93
N VAL A 48 -1.39 6.43 -1.85
CA VAL A 48 -1.31 7.31 -0.67
C VAL A 48 -2.70 7.52 -0.07
N GLY A 49 -2.88 7.25 1.22
CA GLY A 49 -4.12 7.56 1.93
C GLY A 49 -4.44 6.61 3.08
N PRO A 50 -5.65 6.67 3.64
CA PRO A 50 -6.02 5.99 4.87
C PRO A 50 -5.84 4.48 4.88
N ALA A 51 -5.72 3.90 6.07
CA ALA A 51 -5.77 2.45 6.27
C ALA A 51 -7.13 1.86 5.85
N GLY A 52 -7.12 0.70 5.19
CA GLY A 52 -8.35 0.03 4.73
C GLY A 52 -8.89 0.51 3.37
N THR A 53 -8.16 1.38 2.66
CA THR A 53 -8.44 1.75 1.25
C THR A 53 -8.00 0.68 0.25
N GLY A 54 -7.21 -0.30 0.70
CA GLY A 54 -6.76 -1.44 -0.10
C GLY A 54 -5.46 -1.22 -0.87
N LYS A 55 -4.77 -0.08 -0.68
CA LYS A 55 -3.51 0.27 -1.37
C LYS A 55 -2.48 -0.88 -1.42
N THR A 56 -2.04 -1.38 -0.27
CA THR A 56 -1.03 -2.46 -0.20
C THR A 56 -1.57 -3.79 -0.73
N TYR A 57 -2.83 -4.12 -0.41
CA TYR A 57 -3.47 -5.35 -0.86
C TYR A 57 -3.59 -5.44 -2.38
N LEU A 58 -4.01 -4.35 -3.04
CA LEU A 58 -4.12 -4.26 -4.49
C LEU A 58 -2.75 -4.27 -5.17
N ALA A 59 -1.72 -3.68 -4.55
CA ALA A 59 -0.34 -3.75 -5.03
C ALA A 59 0.19 -5.19 -5.01
N VAL A 60 -0.01 -5.93 -3.92
CA VAL A 60 0.39 -7.34 -3.80
C VAL A 60 -0.38 -8.21 -4.81
N ALA A 61 -1.69 -7.95 -4.99
CA ALA A 61 -2.49 -8.63 -6.02
C ALA A 61 -1.92 -8.42 -7.41
N HIS A 62 -1.57 -7.17 -7.75
CA HIS A 62 -0.98 -6.82 -9.04
C HIS A 62 0.36 -7.54 -9.25
N ALA A 63 1.25 -7.50 -8.25
CA ALA A 63 2.54 -8.18 -8.28
C ALA A 63 2.39 -9.71 -8.48
N ALA A 64 1.49 -10.35 -7.72
CA ALA A 64 1.21 -11.77 -7.84
C ALA A 64 0.68 -12.13 -9.24
N SER A 65 -0.23 -11.31 -9.79
CA SER A 65 -0.75 -11.51 -11.14
C SER A 65 0.35 -11.43 -12.21
N LEU A 66 1.29 -10.50 -12.11
CA LEU A 66 2.40 -10.40 -13.07
C LEU A 66 3.37 -11.58 -12.94
N LEU A 67 3.66 -12.01 -11.71
CA LEU A 67 4.50 -13.19 -11.46
C LEU A 67 3.89 -14.46 -12.06
N GLU A 68 2.58 -14.67 -11.88
CA GLU A 68 1.89 -15.86 -12.39
C GLU A 68 1.77 -15.91 -13.91
N ARG A 69 1.78 -14.73 -14.57
CA ARG A 69 1.80 -14.60 -16.04
C ARG A 69 3.21 -14.74 -16.62
N GLY A 70 4.24 -14.66 -15.78
CA GLY A 70 5.64 -14.67 -16.22
C GLY A 70 6.13 -13.33 -16.76
N ASP A 71 5.39 -12.24 -16.52
CA ASP A 71 5.78 -10.89 -16.94
C ASP A 71 6.97 -10.35 -16.11
N ILE A 72 7.12 -10.86 -14.89
CA ILE A 72 8.22 -10.56 -13.96
C ILE A 72 8.71 -11.84 -13.31
N ASN A 73 9.96 -11.83 -12.85
CA ASN A 73 10.62 -13.01 -12.28
C ASN A 73 10.58 -13.04 -10.76
N ARG A 74 10.40 -11.88 -10.11
CA ARG A 74 10.50 -11.74 -8.65
C ARG A 74 9.55 -10.71 -8.07
N ILE A 75 9.06 -10.98 -6.86
CA ILE A 75 8.35 -10.00 -6.03
C ILE A 75 9.22 -9.68 -4.82
N ILE A 76 9.41 -8.41 -4.53
CA ILE A 76 10.13 -7.95 -3.34
C ILE A 76 9.19 -7.08 -2.53
N LEU A 77 8.82 -7.54 -1.34
CA LEU A 77 7.98 -6.81 -0.40
C LEU A 77 8.85 -6.29 0.74
N SER A 78 8.77 -5.00 1.00
CA SER A 78 9.56 -4.36 2.02
C SER A 78 8.75 -3.40 2.87
N ARG A 79 9.17 -3.25 4.12
CA ARG A 79 8.58 -2.33 5.11
C ARG A 79 9.73 -1.71 5.91
N PRO A 80 9.69 -0.41 6.24
CA PRO A 80 10.66 0.16 7.15
C PRO A 80 10.47 -0.44 8.54
N ALA A 81 11.58 -0.74 9.21
CA ALA A 81 11.54 -1.10 10.61
C ALA A 81 11.33 0.19 11.41
N VAL A 82 10.13 0.39 11.94
CA VAL A 82 9.83 1.47 12.88
C VAL A 82 9.31 0.86 14.16
N GLU A 83 9.89 1.31 15.27
CA GLU A 83 9.53 0.88 16.61
C GLU A 83 8.15 1.46 16.93
N ALA A 84 7.10 0.69 16.65
CA ALA A 84 5.74 1.05 17.00
C ALA A 84 5.53 0.87 18.52
N GLY A 85 6.16 1.75 19.31
CA GLY A 85 6.05 1.78 20.77
C GLY A 85 6.78 0.68 21.54
N GLU A 86 7.17 -0.42 20.89
CA GLU A 86 8.03 -1.46 21.45
C GLU A 86 9.39 -1.45 20.76
N ARG A 87 10.47 -1.29 21.54
CA ARG A 87 11.84 -1.30 21.01
C ARG A 87 12.13 -2.68 20.41
N LEU A 88 12.57 -2.74 19.15
CA LEU A 88 12.86 -3.99 18.43
C LEU A 88 13.86 -4.88 19.21
N GLY A 89 14.70 -4.26 20.06
CA GLY A 89 15.65 -4.95 20.93
C GLY A 89 15.06 -5.89 21.98
N PHE A 90 13.75 -5.82 22.31
CA PHE A 90 13.14 -6.58 23.42
C PHE A 90 12.42 -7.88 23.02
N LEU A 91 12.18 -8.10 21.73
CA LEU A 91 11.62 -9.38 21.28
C LEU A 91 12.71 -10.48 21.42
N PRO A 92 12.45 -11.62 22.08
CA PRO A 92 13.39 -12.74 22.09
C PRO A 92 13.49 -13.36 20.69
N GLY A 93 14.62 -13.99 20.38
CA GLY A 93 14.84 -14.65 19.09
C GLY A 93 15.92 -14.01 18.21
N ASP A 94 16.14 -14.59 17.03
CA ASP A 94 17.06 -14.06 16.02
C ASP A 94 16.50 -12.79 15.35
N MET A 95 17.33 -12.04 14.61
CA MET A 95 16.88 -10.79 13.97
C MET A 95 15.71 -10.99 12.98
N LYS A 96 15.52 -12.19 12.44
CA LYS A 96 14.42 -12.50 11.54
C LYS A 96 13.12 -12.70 12.31
N GLU A 97 13.16 -13.46 13.41
CA GLU A 97 12.04 -13.69 14.32
C GLU A 97 11.51 -12.38 14.94
N LYS A 98 12.40 -11.40 15.20
CA LYS A 98 11.98 -10.09 15.74
C LYS A 98 11.26 -9.20 14.72
N VAL A 99 11.54 -9.35 13.43
CA VAL A 99 10.98 -8.47 12.39
C VAL A 99 9.76 -9.10 11.70
N ASP A 100 9.62 -10.42 11.79
CA ASP A 100 8.52 -11.18 11.18
C ASP A 100 7.11 -10.67 11.54
N PRO A 101 6.82 -10.25 12.80
CA PRO A 101 5.50 -9.70 13.15
C PRO A 101 5.11 -8.46 12.33
N TYR A 102 6.07 -7.58 12.01
CA TYR A 102 5.82 -6.37 11.22
C TYR A 102 5.58 -6.67 9.74
N LEU A 103 6.12 -7.78 9.26
CA LEU A 103 5.99 -8.24 7.88
C LEU A 103 4.75 -9.13 7.69
N ARG A 104 4.12 -9.60 8.78
CA ARG A 104 2.95 -10.49 8.75
C ARG A 104 1.84 -10.06 7.80
N PRO A 105 1.40 -8.78 7.76
CA PRO A 105 0.35 -8.36 6.83
C PRO A 105 0.70 -8.57 5.34
N LEU A 106 1.99 -8.53 4.99
CA LEU A 106 2.47 -8.78 3.62
C LEU A 106 2.38 -10.26 3.27
N TYR A 107 2.70 -11.15 4.22
CA TYR A 107 2.50 -12.59 4.04
C TYR A 107 1.03 -12.94 3.91
N ASP A 108 0.16 -12.39 4.77
CA ASP A 108 -1.28 -12.65 4.70
C ASP A 108 -1.86 -12.20 3.35
N ALA A 109 -1.44 -11.04 2.83
CA ALA A 109 -1.81 -10.58 1.50
C ALA A 109 -1.34 -11.55 0.39
N LEU A 110 -0.12 -12.09 0.46
CA LEU A 110 0.36 -13.09 -0.50
C LEU A 110 -0.48 -14.38 -0.45
N TYR A 111 -0.81 -14.85 0.74
CA TYR A 111 -1.64 -16.04 0.92
C TYR A 111 -3.07 -15.85 0.39
N ASP A 112 -3.58 -14.62 0.32
CA ASP A 112 -4.85 -14.30 -0.32
C ASP A 112 -4.79 -14.34 -1.86
N MET A 113 -3.61 -14.12 -2.43
CA MET A 113 -3.40 -14.08 -3.89
C MET A 113 -2.97 -15.42 -4.48
N MET A 114 -2.26 -16.24 -3.72
CA MET A 114 -1.60 -17.46 -4.17
C MET A 114 -1.91 -18.62 -3.21
N LYS A 115 -1.82 -19.86 -3.71
CA LYS A 115 -1.94 -21.03 -2.83
C LYS A 115 -0.77 -21.08 -1.83
N PRO A 116 -0.99 -21.48 -0.56
CA PRO A 116 0.06 -21.46 0.46
C PRO A 116 1.34 -22.19 0.05
N GLU A 117 1.22 -23.36 -0.57
CA GLU A 117 2.36 -24.18 -0.97
C GLU A 117 3.21 -23.48 -2.05
N ASN A 118 2.57 -22.67 -2.91
CA ASN A 118 3.28 -21.87 -3.90
C ASN A 118 3.99 -20.68 -3.27
N VAL A 119 3.35 -20.00 -2.30
CA VAL A 119 3.96 -18.87 -1.58
C VAL A 119 5.21 -19.34 -0.86
N GLU A 120 5.12 -20.42 -0.08
CA GLU A 120 6.26 -21.00 0.66
C GLU A 120 7.40 -21.42 -0.26
N ARG A 121 7.08 -22.08 -1.38
CA ARG A 121 8.09 -22.47 -2.38
C ARG A 121 8.78 -21.25 -2.98
N CYS A 122 8.01 -20.23 -3.37
CA CYS A 122 8.56 -19.00 -3.96
C CYS A 122 9.41 -18.20 -2.95
N ILE A 123 9.04 -18.20 -1.67
CA ILE A 123 9.85 -17.60 -0.61
C ILE A 123 11.16 -18.36 -0.44
N THR A 124 11.09 -19.68 -0.34
CA THR A 124 12.26 -20.55 -0.16
C THR A 124 13.23 -20.43 -1.33
N SER A 125 12.72 -20.29 -2.55
CA SER A 125 13.55 -20.12 -3.76
C SER A 125 14.00 -18.68 -4.02
N GLY A 126 13.61 -17.71 -3.18
CA GLY A 126 13.93 -16.29 -3.37
C GLY A 126 13.20 -15.62 -4.55
N ILE A 127 12.15 -16.25 -5.08
CA ILE A 127 11.27 -15.62 -6.09
C ILE A 127 10.42 -14.55 -5.43
N ILE A 128 9.93 -14.80 -4.22
CA ILE A 128 9.26 -13.82 -3.38
C ILE A 128 10.17 -13.53 -2.19
N GLU A 129 10.59 -12.28 -2.04
CA GLU A 129 11.36 -11.84 -0.89
C GLU A 129 10.50 -10.92 -0.03
N VAL A 130 10.38 -11.23 1.27
CA VAL A 130 9.74 -10.33 2.25
C VAL A 130 10.81 -9.92 3.24
N ALA A 131 11.25 -8.67 3.19
CA ALA A 131 12.44 -8.23 3.91
C ALA A 131 12.38 -6.76 4.37
N PRO A 132 13.06 -6.41 5.49
CA PRO A 132 13.14 -5.02 5.95
C PRO A 132 13.79 -4.09 4.93
N LEU A 133 13.44 -2.80 4.96
CA LEU A 133 13.96 -1.80 4.02
C LEU A 133 15.49 -1.74 3.94
N ALA A 134 16.19 -2.00 5.04
CA ALA A 134 17.65 -2.00 5.10
C ALA A 134 18.30 -2.99 4.10
N PHE A 135 17.61 -4.08 3.76
CA PHE A 135 18.10 -5.12 2.84
C PHE A 135 18.06 -4.67 1.37
N MET A 136 17.48 -3.51 1.07
CA MET A 136 17.43 -2.96 -0.28
C MET A 136 18.73 -2.25 -0.67
N ARG A 137 19.59 -1.93 0.31
CA ARG A 137 20.84 -1.19 0.09
C ARG A 137 21.78 -1.92 -0.86
N GLY A 138 22.32 -1.19 -1.84
CA GLY A 138 23.33 -1.71 -2.77
C GLY A 138 22.77 -2.67 -3.83
N ARG A 139 21.45 -2.85 -3.90
CA ARG A 139 20.81 -3.71 -4.90
C ARG A 139 20.43 -2.92 -6.16
N THR A 140 20.30 -3.64 -7.26
CA THR A 140 19.56 -3.21 -8.45
C THR A 140 18.47 -4.24 -8.68
N LEU A 141 17.22 -3.79 -8.69
CA LEU A 141 16.04 -4.66 -8.68
C LEU A 141 15.45 -4.71 -10.08
N ALA A 142 16.01 -5.57 -10.94
CA ALA A 142 15.57 -5.80 -12.30
C ALA A 142 14.65 -7.03 -12.41
N ASN A 143 13.77 -7.03 -13.43
CA ASN A 143 12.73 -8.04 -13.70
C ASN A 143 11.86 -8.36 -12.47
N ALA A 144 11.46 -7.32 -11.72
CA ALA A 144 10.78 -7.49 -10.45
C ALA A 144 9.64 -6.47 -10.24
N VAL A 145 8.68 -6.86 -9.40
CA VAL A 145 7.78 -5.89 -8.74
C VAL A 145 8.28 -5.67 -7.32
N VAL A 146 8.58 -4.42 -6.98
CA VAL A 146 9.10 -4.03 -5.68
C VAL A 146 8.06 -3.17 -4.95
N ILE A 147 7.63 -3.60 -3.77
CA ILE A 147 6.62 -2.91 -2.98
C ILE A 147 7.24 -2.42 -1.67
N LEU A 148 7.12 -1.12 -1.39
CA LEU A 148 7.44 -0.54 -0.09
C LEU A 148 6.15 -0.17 0.63
N ASP A 149 5.83 -0.91 1.67
CA ASP A 149 4.67 -0.65 2.52
C ASP A 149 5.03 0.24 3.73
N GLU A 150 4.02 0.90 4.29
CA GLU A 150 4.16 1.93 5.34
C GLU A 150 5.25 2.97 5.05
N ALA A 151 5.30 3.45 3.81
CA ALA A 151 6.36 4.34 3.37
C ALA A 151 6.41 5.68 4.11
N GLN A 152 5.33 6.10 4.79
CA GLN A 152 5.33 7.30 5.64
C GLN A 152 6.37 7.24 6.76
N ASN A 153 6.75 6.01 7.13
CA ASN A 153 7.72 5.68 8.17
C ASN A 153 9.15 5.54 7.61
N THR A 154 9.41 6.10 6.43
CA THR A 154 10.76 6.24 5.88
C THR A 154 11.27 7.66 6.04
N THR A 155 12.59 7.79 6.21
CA THR A 155 13.28 9.08 6.12
C THR A 155 13.49 9.47 4.66
N SER A 156 13.74 10.76 4.39
CA SER A 156 14.14 11.25 3.06
C SER A 156 15.28 10.44 2.44
N MET A 157 16.30 10.11 3.24
CA MET A 157 17.45 9.35 2.78
C MET A 157 17.09 7.90 2.44
N GLN A 158 16.25 7.26 3.25
CA GLN A 158 15.78 5.90 3.02
C GLN A 158 14.89 5.82 1.77
N MET A 159 13.99 6.79 1.58
CA MET A 159 13.14 6.87 0.39
C MET A 159 14.00 7.05 -0.87
N LYS A 160 14.94 7.99 -0.89
CA LYS A 160 15.87 8.18 -2.02
C LYS A 160 16.70 6.92 -2.28
N MET A 161 17.20 6.27 -1.22
CA MET A 161 17.93 5.01 -1.33
C MET A 161 17.08 3.95 -2.02
N PHE A 162 15.82 3.78 -1.60
CA PHE A 162 14.89 2.79 -2.15
C PHE A 162 14.51 3.06 -3.60
N LEU A 163 14.08 4.29 -3.92
CA LEU A 163 13.63 4.66 -5.27
C LEU A 163 14.75 4.46 -6.31
N THR A 164 16.00 4.72 -5.93
CA THR A 164 17.17 4.50 -6.80
C THR A 164 17.59 3.04 -6.96
N ARG A 165 16.83 2.07 -6.40
CA ARG A 165 17.07 0.64 -6.62
C ARG A 165 16.31 0.08 -7.83
N LEU A 166 15.37 0.83 -8.41
CA LEU A 166 14.57 0.39 -9.55
C LEU A 166 15.48 0.03 -10.73
N GLY A 167 15.38 -1.21 -11.21
CA GLY A 167 16.12 -1.72 -12.37
C GLY A 167 15.24 -1.86 -13.61
N GLU A 168 15.83 -2.36 -14.68
CA GLU A 168 15.12 -2.60 -15.95
C GLU A 168 13.96 -3.60 -15.80
N ASN A 169 12.96 -3.46 -16.66
CA ASN A 169 11.76 -4.30 -16.70
C ASN A 169 11.14 -4.53 -15.31
N SER A 170 11.07 -3.47 -14.51
CA SER A 170 10.60 -3.55 -13.14
C SER A 170 9.57 -2.47 -12.84
N LYS A 171 8.74 -2.76 -11.85
CA LYS A 171 7.74 -1.82 -11.34
C LYS A 171 7.96 -1.63 -9.85
N MET A 172 7.81 -0.40 -9.39
CA MET A 172 7.91 -0.05 -7.98
C MET A 172 6.60 0.55 -7.51
N ILE A 173 6.09 0.04 -6.40
CA ILE A 173 4.84 0.51 -5.80
C ILE A 173 5.14 0.91 -4.36
N VAL A 174 4.87 2.17 -4.03
CA VAL A 174 5.13 2.73 -2.70
C VAL A 174 3.78 3.04 -2.06
N THR A 175 3.48 2.42 -0.92
CA THR A 175 2.20 2.60 -0.22
C THR A 175 2.41 3.20 1.15
N GLY A 176 1.55 4.14 1.54
CA GLY A 176 1.61 4.72 2.88
C GLY A 176 0.48 5.70 3.18
N ASP A 177 0.44 6.16 4.41
CA ASP A 177 -0.50 7.16 4.91
C ASP A 177 0.27 8.35 5.51
N PRO A 178 0.33 9.51 4.83
CA PRO A 178 1.00 10.72 5.33
C PRO A 178 0.51 11.21 6.70
N THR A 179 -0.68 10.78 7.13
CA THR A 179 -1.25 11.17 8.43
C THR A 179 -0.80 10.28 9.59
N GLN A 180 -0.13 9.16 9.32
CA GLN A 180 0.30 8.16 10.32
C GLN A 180 1.83 8.03 10.38
N VAL A 181 2.52 9.18 10.48
CA VAL A 181 3.99 9.21 10.56
C VAL A 181 4.44 8.89 11.98
N ASP A 182 5.13 7.77 12.15
CA ASP A 182 5.68 7.29 13.43
C ASP A 182 7.17 7.63 13.61
N LEU A 183 7.71 8.52 12.76
CA LEU A 183 9.11 8.94 12.84
C LEU A 183 9.37 9.81 14.08
N PRO A 184 10.62 9.80 14.60
CA PRO A 184 11.04 10.73 15.65
C PRO A 184 10.70 12.19 15.33
N ARG A 185 10.36 12.96 16.38
CA ARG A 185 10.00 14.37 16.22
C ARG A 185 11.13 15.15 15.52
N GLY A 186 10.76 15.92 14.51
CA GLY A 186 11.68 16.74 13.72
C GLY A 186 12.23 16.02 12.49
N GLU A 187 12.00 14.72 12.34
CA GLU A 187 12.38 13.98 11.14
C GLU A 187 11.32 14.13 10.04
N LYS A 188 11.76 14.47 8.84
CA LYS A 188 10.88 14.63 7.68
C LYS A 188 10.58 13.25 7.07
N SER A 189 9.30 12.96 6.87
CA SER A 189 8.87 11.76 6.15
C SER A 189 9.32 11.81 4.69
N GLY A 190 10.04 10.77 4.27
CA GLY A 190 10.50 10.58 2.90
C GLY A 190 9.35 10.38 1.93
N LEU A 191 8.23 9.77 2.35
CA LEU A 191 7.03 9.66 1.52
C LEU A 191 6.46 11.04 1.20
N VAL A 192 6.28 11.89 2.22
CA VAL A 192 5.71 13.24 2.06
C VAL A 192 6.60 14.10 1.18
N GLU A 193 7.92 13.97 1.30
CA GLU A 193 8.85 14.65 0.41
C GLU A 193 8.78 14.13 -1.03
N ALA A 194 8.82 12.81 -1.23
CA ALA A 194 8.85 12.20 -2.55
C ALA A 194 7.59 12.52 -3.37
N ILE A 195 6.40 12.51 -2.76
CA ILE A 195 5.16 12.87 -3.46
C ILE A 195 5.14 14.32 -3.94
N GLY A 196 5.88 15.23 -3.29
CA GLY A 196 6.00 16.62 -3.73
C GLY A 196 7.07 16.81 -4.79
N LEU A 197 8.21 16.11 -4.65
CA LEU A 197 9.33 16.21 -5.59
C LEU A 197 9.09 15.49 -6.91
N LEU A 198 8.31 14.40 -6.90
CA LEU A 198 8.12 13.53 -8.06
C LEU A 198 6.78 13.75 -8.77
N ASP A 199 6.02 14.77 -8.36
CA ASP A 199 4.80 15.14 -9.07
C ASP A 199 5.14 15.65 -10.48
N GLY A 200 4.48 15.10 -11.49
CA GLY A 200 4.74 15.40 -12.90
C GLY A 200 5.99 14.75 -13.51
N VAL A 201 6.74 13.92 -12.78
CA VAL A 201 7.86 13.17 -13.36
C VAL A 201 7.32 12.04 -14.25
N GLU A 202 7.89 11.90 -15.45
CA GLU A 202 7.53 10.84 -16.40
C GLU A 202 7.72 9.44 -15.78
N GLY A 203 6.77 8.55 -16.03
CA GLY A 203 6.77 7.19 -15.45
C GLY A 203 6.36 7.11 -13.98
N VAL A 204 6.07 8.26 -13.33
CA VAL A 204 5.59 8.32 -11.95
C VAL A 204 4.10 8.64 -11.91
N HIS A 205 3.34 7.89 -11.12
CA HIS A 205 1.94 8.19 -10.84
C HIS A 205 1.66 8.24 -9.34
N ILE A 206 0.86 9.21 -8.91
CA ILE A 206 0.47 9.37 -7.51
C ILE A 206 -1.05 9.20 -7.37
N SER A 207 -1.47 8.04 -6.88
CA SER A 207 -2.87 7.75 -6.55
C SER A 207 -3.20 8.13 -5.12
N ARG A 208 -4.19 9.00 -4.95
CA ARG A 208 -4.63 9.50 -3.64
C ARG A 208 -5.98 8.90 -3.27
N PHE A 209 -6.02 8.25 -2.12
CA PHE A 209 -7.22 7.73 -1.48
C PHE A 209 -7.64 8.66 -0.34
N ASN A 210 -8.94 8.66 -0.04
CA ASN A 210 -9.50 9.35 1.12
C ASN A 210 -10.42 8.39 1.91
N ASP A 211 -11.05 8.89 2.97
CA ASP A 211 -11.89 8.07 3.86
C ASP A 211 -13.10 7.45 3.16
N LYS A 212 -13.59 8.04 2.07
CA LYS A 212 -14.70 7.48 1.27
C LYS A 212 -14.27 6.24 0.49
N ASP A 213 -12.97 6.04 0.31
CA ASP A 213 -12.41 4.87 -0.37
C ASP A 213 -12.15 3.69 0.58
N VAL A 214 -12.40 3.86 1.88
CA VAL A 214 -12.20 2.81 2.88
C VAL A 214 -13.29 1.75 2.74
N VAL A 215 -12.89 0.55 2.35
CA VAL A 215 -13.80 -0.58 2.19
C VAL A 215 -13.60 -1.58 3.31
N ARG A 216 -14.41 -1.43 4.37
CA ARG A 216 -14.42 -2.31 5.54
C ARG A 216 -15.76 -3.01 5.67
N HIS A 217 -15.78 -4.08 6.45
CA HIS A 217 -17.02 -4.75 6.82
C HIS A 217 -17.98 -3.76 7.52
N ALA A 218 -19.29 -3.86 7.26
CA ALA A 218 -20.29 -2.90 7.75
C ALA A 218 -20.29 -2.78 9.29
N LEU A 219 -20.02 -3.87 10.01
CA LEU A 219 -19.86 -3.84 11.47
C LEU A 219 -18.66 -2.98 11.89
N VAL A 220 -17.50 -3.14 11.25
CA VAL A 220 -16.29 -2.35 11.56
C VAL A 220 -16.56 -0.87 11.32
N GLY A 221 -17.25 -0.52 10.22
CA GLY A 221 -17.66 0.86 9.98
C GLY A 221 -18.59 1.43 11.07
N ARG A 222 -19.51 0.62 11.61
CA ARG A 222 -20.36 1.04 12.75
C ARG A 222 -19.54 1.22 14.03
N ILE A 223 -18.58 0.34 14.30
CA ILE A 223 -17.68 0.43 15.46
C ILE A 223 -16.85 1.72 15.40
N VAL A 224 -16.19 1.99 14.26
CA VAL A 224 -15.36 3.20 14.09
C VAL A 224 -16.18 4.47 14.34
N ARG A 225 -17.37 4.57 13.73
CA ARG A 225 -18.28 5.71 13.96
C ARG A 225 -18.69 5.91 15.42
N ALA A 226 -18.86 4.82 16.18
CA ALA A 226 -19.18 4.91 17.60
C ALA A 226 -18.04 5.52 18.41
N TYR A 227 -16.78 5.15 18.12
CA TYR A 227 -15.59 5.73 18.76
C TYR A 227 -15.33 7.18 18.35
N GLU A 228 -15.54 7.52 17.07
CA GLU A 228 -15.42 8.90 16.58
C GLU A 228 -16.46 9.81 17.24
N ALA A 229 -17.70 9.35 17.41
CA ALA A 229 -18.75 10.11 18.08
C ALA A 229 -18.42 10.38 19.55
N ASP A 230 -17.88 9.39 20.28
CA ASP A 230 -17.44 9.57 21.67
C ASP A 230 -16.26 10.55 21.77
N THR A 231 -15.29 10.46 20.85
CA THR A 231 -14.14 11.36 20.80
C THR A 231 -14.58 12.81 20.52
N ALA A 232 -15.47 13.01 19.54
CA ALA A 232 -16.02 14.32 19.22
C ALA A 232 -16.83 14.91 20.39
N LYS A 233 -17.62 14.08 21.08
CA LYS A 233 -18.37 14.50 22.27
C LYS A 233 -17.43 14.98 23.38
N LYS A 234 -16.38 14.22 23.70
CA LYS A 234 -15.37 14.59 24.71
C LYS A 234 -14.62 15.88 24.35
N LEU A 235 -14.33 16.10 23.06
CA LEU A 235 -13.72 17.34 22.59
C LEU A 235 -14.66 18.54 22.75
N ALA A 236 -15.95 18.38 22.44
CA ALA A 236 -16.96 19.41 22.62
C ALA A 236 -17.19 19.76 24.11
N GLU A 237 -17.24 18.76 25.00
CA GLU A 237 -17.35 18.96 26.45
C GLU A 237 -16.15 19.75 26.99
N LYS A 238 -14.92 19.38 26.61
CA LYS A 238 -13.70 20.12 26.99
C LYS A 238 -13.66 21.55 26.45
N ALA A 239 -14.14 21.78 25.23
CA ALA A 239 -14.23 23.12 24.66
C ALA A 239 -15.26 23.98 25.43
N THR A 240 -16.32 23.37 25.96
CA THR A 240 -17.34 24.07 26.75
C THR A 240 -16.83 24.40 28.16
N GLU A 241 -16.06 23.50 28.79
CA GLU A 241 -15.42 23.75 30.09
C GLU A 241 -14.29 24.80 30.04
N GLY A 242 -13.56 24.89 28.92
CA GLY A 242 -12.50 25.88 28.72
C GLY A 242 -12.97 27.30 28.45
N VAL A 243 -14.25 27.51 28.14
CA VAL A 243 -14.86 28.83 27.92
C VAL A 243 -15.48 29.41 29.21
N VAL A 244 -15.63 28.59 30.25
CA VAL A 244 -16.23 28.98 31.55
C VAL A 244 -15.16 29.32 32.61
N ARG A 245 -13.87 29.31 32.24
CA ARG A 245 -12.74 29.79 33.05
C ARG A 245 -12.08 30.99 32.39
#